data_AF-A0A956W7D6-F1
#
_entry.id   AF-A0A956W7D6-F1
#
_cell.length_a   1.000
_cell.length_b   1.000
_cell.length_c   1.000
_cell.angle_alpha   90.00
_cell.angle_beta   90.00
_cell.angle_gamma   90.00
#
_symmetry.space_group_name_H-M   'P 1'
#
loop_
_entity.id
_entity.type
_entity.pdbx_description
1 polymer ?
#
loop_
_entity_poly.entity_id
_entity_poly.type
_entity_poly.pdbx_seq_one_letter_code
_entity_poly.pdbx_strand_id
1 'polypeptide(L)'
;FATFVLNQFSEPMRDRLKALLLDASRRREVSVVVVGFSGWFGAERRDIGSAPVVLATLRDGRGEWRQLAVADPHGWWIDWRPDDARPW
;
A
#
# COMPACT_ATOMS: atom_id res chain seq x y z
N PHE A 1 -12.97 3.56 9.29
CA PHE A 1 -11.90 2.83 8.58
C PHE A 1 -12.55 1.71 7.77
N ALA A 2 -11.90 1.26 6.69
CA ALA A 2 -12.41 0.16 5.86
C ALA A 2 -11.23 -0.72 5.43
N THR A 3 -11.43 -2.03 5.42
CA THR A 3 -10.42 -3.01 5.03
C THR A 3 -10.89 -3.76 3.81
N PHE A 4 -10.01 -3.89 2.82
CA PHE A 4 -10.31 -4.56 1.56
C PHE A 4 -9.31 -5.68 1.32
N VAL A 5 -9.81 -6.81 0.83
CA VAL A 5 -9.00 -7.99 0.50
C VAL A 5 -8.78 -7.98 -1.02
N LEU A 6 -7.68 -7.36 -1.46
CA LEU A 6 -7.47 -6.99 -2.87
C LEU A 6 -7.18 -8.16 -3.81
N ASN A 7 -6.81 -9.33 -3.29
CA ASN A 7 -6.64 -10.55 -4.10
C ASN A 7 -7.98 -11.09 -4.63
N GLN A 8 -9.11 -10.64 -4.08
CA GLN A 8 -10.45 -10.94 -4.60
C GLN A 8 -10.90 -9.96 -5.68
N PHE A 9 -10.16 -8.86 -5.90
CA PHE A 9 -10.52 -7.84 -6.88
C PHE A 9 -9.89 -8.18 -8.23
N SER A 10 -10.67 -8.07 -9.30
CA SER A 10 -10.11 -8.06 -10.65
C SER A 10 -9.22 -6.83 -10.85
N GLU A 11 -8.33 -6.89 -11.85
CA GLU A 11 -7.46 -5.76 -12.18
C GLU A 11 -8.26 -4.46 -12.43
N PRO A 12 -9.35 -4.44 -13.23
CA PRO A 12 -10.17 -3.23 -13.39
C PRO A 12 -10.78 -2.70 -12.08
N MET A 13 -11.13 -3.59 -11.14
CA MET A 13 -11.64 -3.17 -9.84
C MET A 13 -10.55 -2.53 -8.98
N ARG A 14 -9.31 -3.06 -9.03
CA ARG A 14 -8.16 -2.48 -8.34
C ARG A 14 -7.83 -1.09 -8.88
N ASP A 15 -7.88 -0.92 -10.21
CA ASP A 15 -7.66 0.38 -10.84
C ASP A 15 -8.75 1.38 -10.48
N ARG A 16 -10.01 0.94 -10.50
CA ARG A 16 -11.15 1.78 -10.08
C ARG A 16 -11.02 2.20 -8.63
N LEU A 17 -10.66 1.29 -7.73
CA LEU A 17 -10.45 1.60 -6.32
C LEU A 17 -9.32 2.63 -6.15
N LYS A 18 -8.20 2.46 -6.88
CA LYS A 18 -7.09 3.42 -6.88
C LYS A 18 -7.53 4.81 -7.33
N ALA A 19 -8.31 4.89 -8.41
CA ALA A 19 -8.84 6.15 -8.92
C ALA A 19 -9.77 6.83 -7.90
N LEU A 20 -10.65 6.07 -7.23
CA LEU A 20 -11.54 6.60 -6.19
C LEU A 20 -10.76 7.13 -4.98
N LEU A 21 -9.70 6.43 -4.56
CA LEU A 21 -8.84 6.87 -3.45
C LEU A 21 -8.09 8.16 -3.82
N LEU A 22 -7.56 8.25 -5.05
CA LEU A 22 -6.90 9.47 -5.54
C LEU A 22 -7.86 10.64 -5.69
N ASP A 23 -9.08 10.43 -6.19
CA ASP A 23 -10.09 11.49 -6.25
C ASP A 23 -10.48 11.99 -4.86
N ALA A 24 -10.73 11.06 -3.93
CA ALA A 24 -11.00 11.40 -2.53
C ALA A 24 -9.84 12.21 -1.91
N SER A 25 -8.60 11.89 -2.27
CA SER A 25 -7.40 12.59 -1.78
C SER A 25 -7.33 14.08 -2.17
N ARG A 26 -8.09 14.50 -3.19
CA ARG A 26 -8.18 15.92 -3.61
C ARG A 26 -9.01 16.78 -2.65
N ARG A 27 -9.86 16.15 -1.81
CA ARG A 27 -10.74 16.86 -0.88
C ARG A 27 -10.26 16.77 0.57
N ARG A 28 -9.51 15.71 0.89
CA ARG A 28 -8.96 15.44 2.21
C ARG A 28 -7.80 14.46 2.07
N GLU A 29 -6.90 14.43 3.04
CA GLU A 29 -5.89 13.38 3.10
C GLU A 29 -6.51 11.98 3.24
N VAL A 30 -5.93 11.00 2.55
CA VAL A 30 -6.33 9.60 2.63
C VAL A 30 -5.10 8.74 2.93
N SER A 31 -5.10 8.08 4.08
CA SER A 31 -4.06 7.12 4.45
C SER A 31 -4.51 5.69 4.13
N VAL A 32 -3.64 4.90 3.50
CA VAL A 32 -3.91 3.50 3.14
C VAL A 32 -2.74 2.64 3.58
N VAL A 33 -3.01 1.58 4.35
CA VAL A 33 -2.00 0.56 4.64
C VAL A 33 -2.20 -0.60 3.67
N VAL A 34 -1.14 -0.96 2.94
CA VAL A 34 -1.14 -2.04 1.94
C VAL A 34 -0.19 -3.13 2.41
N VAL A 35 -0.67 -4.37 2.39
CA VAL A 35 0.12 -5.58 2.73
C VAL A 35 0.10 -6.51 1.53
N GLY A 36 1.27 -6.97 1.08
CA GLY A 36 1.38 -8.06 0.09
C GLY A 36 1.04 -7.73 -1.36
N PHE A 37 0.71 -6.49 -1.69
CA PHE A 37 0.46 -6.04 -3.07
C PHE A 37 1.57 -5.11 -3.58
N SER A 38 2.67 -5.70 -4.00
CA SER A 38 3.91 -5.05 -4.48
C SER A 38 3.79 -4.48 -5.91
N GLY A 39 2.69 -3.81 -6.23
CA GLY A 39 2.54 -3.18 -7.56
C GLY A 39 1.39 -2.19 -7.68
N TRP A 40 0.43 -2.23 -6.75
CA TRP A 40 -0.76 -1.37 -6.85
C TRP A 40 -0.43 0.13 -6.79
N PHE A 41 0.67 0.48 -6.12
CA PHE A 41 1.17 1.83 -6.00
C PHE A 41 2.64 2.01 -6.37
N GLY A 42 3.17 1.16 -7.27
CA GLY A 42 4.53 1.32 -7.80
C GLY A 42 5.65 0.78 -6.89
N ALA A 43 5.30 0.13 -5.77
CA ALA A 43 6.26 -0.60 -4.95
C ALA A 43 6.59 -1.96 -5.60
N GLU A 44 7.35 -1.98 -6.69
CA GLU A 44 7.79 -3.24 -7.33
C GLU A 44 8.50 -4.14 -6.31
N ARG A 45 8.08 -5.41 -6.20
CA ARG A 45 8.90 -6.41 -5.52
C ARG A 45 8.75 -7.81 -6.10
N ARG A 46 9.90 -8.49 -6.16
CA ARG A 46 10.25 -9.69 -6.95
C ARG A 46 10.26 -11.01 -6.16
N ASP A 47 10.01 -11.03 -4.85
CA ASP A 47 10.34 -12.21 -4.04
C ASP A 47 9.11 -12.92 -3.46
N ILE A 48 9.07 -14.24 -3.65
CA ILE A 48 8.07 -15.16 -3.10
C ILE A 48 8.50 -15.49 -1.66
N GLY A 49 7.99 -14.73 -0.71
CA GLY A 49 8.33 -14.91 0.70
C GLY A 49 7.74 -13.79 1.54
N SER A 50 8.55 -12.79 1.87
CA SER A 50 8.11 -11.72 2.76
C SER A 50 7.49 -10.54 1.99
N ALA A 51 6.35 -10.06 2.46
CA ALA A 51 5.55 -8.99 1.87
C ALA A 51 5.79 -7.66 2.60
N PRO A 52 6.09 -6.55 1.91
CA PRO A 52 6.17 -5.25 2.58
C PRO A 52 4.78 -4.81 3.07
N VAL A 53 4.77 -4.17 4.24
CA VAL A 53 3.65 -3.40 4.76
C VAL A 53 3.98 -1.93 4.50
N VAL A 54 3.19 -1.30 3.64
CA VAL A 54 3.45 0.07 3.17
C VAL A 54 2.32 0.99 3.62
N LEU A 55 2.67 2.16 4.13
CA LEU A 55 1.75 3.27 4.30
C LEU A 55 1.80 4.15 3.06
N ALA A 56 0.64 4.29 2.44
CA ALA A 56 0.30 5.34 1.50
C ALA A 56 -0.23 6.55 2.24
N THR A 57 0.29 7.73 1.95
CA THR A 57 -0.39 8.99 2.28
C THR A 57 -0.75 9.68 0.99
N LEU A 58 -2.05 9.79 0.71
CA LEU A 58 -2.56 10.44 -0.49
C LEU A 58 -3.06 11.85 -0.14
N ARG A 59 -2.57 12.86 -0.85
CA ARG A 59 -2.97 14.26 -0.71
C ARG A 59 -2.89 14.96 -2.07
N ASP A 60 -3.88 15.80 -2.36
CA ASP A 60 -3.94 16.62 -3.59
C ASP A 60 -3.85 15.79 -4.89
N GLY A 61 -4.37 14.56 -4.88
CA GLY A 61 -4.29 13.65 -6.03
C GLY A 61 -2.90 13.02 -6.24
N ARG A 62 -1.99 13.16 -5.28
CA ARG A 62 -0.65 12.57 -5.27
C ARG A 62 -0.51 11.62 -4.08
N GLY A 63 0.51 10.75 -4.12
CA GLY A 63 0.75 9.76 -3.07
C GLY A 63 2.22 9.66 -2.70
N GLU A 64 2.49 9.68 -1.40
CA GLU A 64 3.77 9.35 -0.79
C GLU A 64 3.70 7.96 -0.16
N TRP A 65 4.84 7.27 -0.15
CA TRP A 65 4.92 5.85 0.25
C TRP A 65 6.03 5.67 1.26
N ARG A 66 5.74 4.92 2.31
CA ARG A 66 6.72 4.53 3.32
C ARG A 66 6.53 3.07 3.69
N GLN A 67 7.58 2.27 3.58
CA GLN A 67 7.59 0.94 4.18
C GLN A 67 7.59 1.09 5.71
N LEU A 68 6.66 0.39 6.35
CA LEU A 68 6.51 0.34 7.80
C LEU A 68 7.12 -0.94 8.36
N ALA A 69 6.86 -2.05 7.69
CA ALA A 69 7.23 -3.37 8.17
C ALA A 69 7.36 -4.37 7.02
N VAL A 70 7.78 -5.58 7.35
CA VAL A 70 7.79 -6.74 6.47
C VAL A 70 6.97 -7.84 7.14
N ALA A 71 5.98 -8.37 6.43
CA ALA A 71 5.13 -9.47 6.86
C ALA A 71 5.63 -10.79 6.26
N ASP A 72 5.75 -11.82 7.07
CA ASP A 72 6.15 -13.14 6.59
C ASP A 72 5.03 -13.88 5.83
N PRO A 73 5.36 -14.76 4.87
CA PRO A 73 4.42 -15.40 3.93
C PRO A 73 3.31 -16.22 4.60
N HIS A 74 3.51 -16.61 5.86
CA HIS A 74 2.56 -17.41 6.62
C HIS A 74 1.81 -16.61 7.70
N GLY A 75 2.02 -15.30 7.77
CA GLY A 75 1.19 -14.37 8.56
C GLY A 75 1.44 -14.40 10.06
N TRP A 76 2.51 -15.02 10.54
CA TRP A 76 2.74 -15.17 11.97
C TRP A 76 3.49 -13.98 12.56
N TRP A 77 4.30 -13.28 11.76
CA TRP A 77 5.09 -12.13 12.23
C TRP A 77 5.06 -10.94 11.26
N ILE A 78 4.93 -9.75 11.87
CA ILE A 78 5.17 -8.45 11.25
C ILE A 78 6.46 -7.93 11.88
N ASP A 79 7.53 -7.95 11.10
CA ASP A 79 8.81 -7.39 11.51
C ASP A 79 8.82 -5.89 11.21
N TRP A 80 8.77 -5.08 12.27
CA TRP A 80 8.89 -3.63 12.14
C TRP A 80 10.27 -3.27 11.58
N ARG A 81 10.30 -2.89 10.30
CA ARG A 81 11.49 -2.54 9.52
C ARG A 81 11.13 -1.33 8.66
N PRO A 82 10.90 -0.16 9.28
CA PRO A 82 10.65 1.03 8.52
C PRO A 82 11.90 1.31 7.70
N ASP A 83 11.75 1.60 6.42
CA ASP A 83 12.88 2.13 5.67
C ASP A 83 13.27 3.45 6.35
N ASP A 84 14.54 3.57 6.75
CA ASP A 84 15.08 4.81 7.30
C ASP A 84 14.73 5.93 6.32
N ALA A 85 13.87 6.84 6.78
CA ALA A 85 13.30 7.90 5.97
C ALA A 85 14.43 8.73 5.35
N ARG A 86 14.83 8.38 4.12
CA ARG A 86 15.58 9.31 3.28
C ARG A 86 14.57 10.34 2.81
N PRO A 87 14.83 11.64 3.04
CA PRO A 87 14.01 12.67 2.43
C PRO A 87 14.18 12.56 0.91
N TRP A 88 13.06 12.42 0.21
CA TRP A 88 12.95 12.61 -1.24
C TRP A 88 12.05 13.81 -1.50
#